data_AF-A0A971P1H4-F1
#
_entry.id   AF-A0A971P1H4-F1
#
_cell.length_a   1.000
_cell.length_b   1.000
_cell.length_c   1.000
_cell.angle_alpha   90.00
_cell.angle_beta   90.00
_cell.angle_gamma   90.00
#
_symmetry.space_group_name_H-M   'P 1'
#
loop_
_entity.id
_entity.type
_entity.pdbx_description
1 polymer ?
#
loop_
_entity_poly.entity_id
_entity_poly.type
_entity_poly.pdbx_seq_one_letter_code
_entity_poly.pdbx_strand_id
1 'polypeptide(L)'
;MGNKLVDVEYTLFNGQVIHVSVSKDVAAFLKKDDNRLKAQGRVDRRNLVPGGYVEGETELRLAPQGGGTVSKLLERERNAALQEAIATLTKTQQRVIRAYYFTGYTMREIAEHEGTSKSAVSHILKRARKNLKKLLADSQLFSDGQLFDDLCPLI
;
A
#
# COMPACT_ATOMS: atom_id res chain seq x y z
N MET A 1 -20.48 -21.34 -44.38
CA MET A 1 -20.73 -19.92 -44.02
C MET A 1 -19.57 -19.47 -43.14
N GLY A 2 -18.77 -18.52 -43.59
CA GLY A 2 -17.56 -18.11 -42.87
C GLY A 2 -17.91 -17.48 -41.52
N ASN A 3 -17.37 -18.03 -40.44
CA ASN A 3 -17.49 -17.44 -39.11
C ASN A 3 -16.83 -16.05 -39.15
N LYS A 4 -17.65 -14.99 -39.09
CA LYS A 4 -17.13 -13.63 -39.03
C LYS A 4 -16.38 -13.46 -37.71
N LEU A 5 -15.07 -13.33 -37.83
CA LEU A 5 -14.17 -13.02 -36.72
C LEU A 5 -14.25 -11.50 -36.45
N VAL A 6 -14.22 -11.15 -35.19
CA VAL A 6 -14.28 -9.80 -34.66
C VAL A 6 -13.08 -9.65 -33.74
N ASP A 7 -12.25 -8.65 -34.00
CA ASP A 7 -11.12 -8.34 -33.12
C ASP A 7 -11.63 -7.71 -31.83
N VAL A 8 -11.21 -8.29 -30.71
CA VAL A 8 -11.53 -7.84 -29.36
C VAL A 8 -10.22 -7.63 -28.59
N GLU A 9 -10.13 -6.51 -27.90
CA GLU A 9 -9.02 -6.19 -27.01
C GLU A 9 -9.19 -6.92 -25.67
N TYR A 10 -8.15 -7.63 -25.25
CA TYR A 10 -8.14 -8.40 -24.01
C TYR A 10 -6.92 -8.05 -23.17
N THR A 11 -7.16 -7.66 -21.92
CA THR A 11 -6.09 -7.34 -20.96
C THR A 11 -5.72 -8.58 -20.16
N LEU A 12 -4.46 -8.99 -20.26
CA LEU A 12 -3.88 -10.09 -19.49
C LEU A 12 -3.60 -9.67 -18.04
N PHE A 13 -3.44 -10.65 -17.16
CA PHE A 13 -3.20 -10.43 -15.72
C PHE A 13 -1.92 -9.60 -15.42
N ASN A 14 -0.98 -9.58 -16.36
CA ASN A 14 0.28 -8.81 -16.29
C ASN A 14 0.13 -7.34 -16.75
N GLY A 15 -1.09 -6.90 -17.09
CA GLY A 15 -1.38 -5.55 -17.57
C GLY A 15 -1.11 -5.32 -19.06
N GLN A 16 -0.72 -6.36 -19.81
CA GLN A 16 -0.53 -6.27 -21.25
C GLN A 16 -1.87 -6.44 -21.98
N VAL A 17 -2.13 -5.55 -22.95
CA VAL A 17 -3.31 -5.63 -23.82
C VAL A 17 -2.95 -6.37 -25.09
N ILE A 18 -3.70 -7.41 -25.43
CA ILE A 18 -3.55 -8.20 -26.66
C ILE A 18 -4.84 -8.13 -27.48
N HIS A 19 -4.72 -8.18 -28.80
CA HIS A 19 -5.86 -8.26 -29.71
C HIS A 19 -6.12 -9.72 -30.06
N VAL A 20 -7.34 -10.20 -29.80
CA VAL A 20 -7.74 -11.57 -30.08
C VAL A 20 -8.94 -11.55 -31.01
N SER A 21 -8.79 -12.19 -32.17
CA SER A 21 -9.87 -12.35 -33.15
C SER A 21 -10.79 -13.49 -32.72
N VAL A 22 -12.01 -13.17 -32.31
CA VAL A 22 -13.00 -14.12 -31.79
C VAL A 22 -14.24 -14.17 -32.67
N SER A 23 -15.04 -15.24 -32.59
CA SER A 23 -16.30 -15.30 -33.33
C SER A 23 -17.31 -14.27 -32.80
N LYS A 24 -18.26 -13.87 -33.67
CA LYS A 24 -19.35 -12.94 -33.30
C LYS A 24 -20.12 -13.39 -32.04
N ASP A 25 -20.35 -14.68 -31.87
CA ASP A 25 -21.08 -15.23 -30.72
C ASP A 25 -20.28 -15.07 -29.43
N VAL A 26 -18.96 -15.30 -29.49
CA VAL A 26 -18.04 -15.08 -28.37
C VAL A 26 -17.95 -13.60 -28.03
N ALA A 27 -17.86 -12.72 -29.04
CA ALA A 27 -17.87 -11.26 -28.81
C ALA A 27 -19.18 -10.79 -28.16
N ALA A 28 -20.34 -11.32 -28.58
CA ALA A 28 -21.63 -11.00 -27.99
C ALA A 28 -21.75 -11.52 -26.54
N PHE A 29 -21.22 -12.72 -26.27
CA PHE A 29 -21.15 -13.29 -24.93
C PHE A 29 -20.29 -12.43 -23.99
N LEU A 30 -19.09 -12.04 -24.42
CA LEU A 30 -18.19 -11.19 -23.63
C LEU A 30 -18.84 -9.83 -23.32
N LYS A 31 -19.51 -9.20 -24.29
CA LYS A 31 -20.26 -7.95 -24.06
C LYS A 31 -21.40 -8.12 -23.06
N LYS A 32 -22.11 -9.24 -23.11
CA LYS A 32 -23.21 -9.54 -22.17
C LYS A 32 -22.68 -9.74 -20.75
N ASP A 33 -21.54 -10.41 -20.62
CA ASP A 33 -20.90 -10.66 -19.34
C ASP A 33 -20.33 -9.37 -18.73
N ASP A 34 -19.66 -8.53 -19.53
CA ASP A 34 -19.21 -7.19 -19.10
C ASP A 34 -20.37 -6.31 -18.61
N ASN A 35 -21.49 -6.30 -19.33
CA ASN A 35 -22.69 -5.59 -18.90
C ASN A 35 -23.26 -6.15 -17.59
N ARG A 36 -23.19 -7.47 -17.38
CA ARG A 36 -23.63 -8.13 -16.14
C ARG A 36 -22.71 -7.80 -14.96
N LEU A 37 -21.39 -7.85 -15.17
CA LEU A 37 -20.38 -7.46 -14.17
C LEU A 37 -20.53 -5.99 -13.77
N LYS A 38 -20.74 -5.10 -14.76
CA LYS A 38 -21.05 -3.68 -14.51
C LYS A 38 -22.37 -3.51 -13.75
N ALA A 39 -23.41 -4.28 -14.08
CA ALA A 39 -24.69 -4.23 -13.37
C ALA A 39 -24.58 -4.72 -11.91
N GLN A 40 -23.84 -5.81 -11.66
CA GLN A 40 -23.54 -6.30 -10.32
C GLN A 40 -22.74 -5.27 -9.52
N GLY A 41 -21.68 -4.70 -10.11
CA GLY A 41 -20.90 -3.64 -9.47
C GLY A 41 -21.73 -2.40 -9.09
N ARG A 42 -22.75 -2.03 -9.89
CA ARG A 42 -23.71 -0.96 -9.55
C ARG A 42 -24.62 -1.31 -8.37
N VAL A 43 -24.96 -2.59 -8.18
CA VAL A 43 -25.76 -3.05 -7.03
C VAL A 43 -24.91 -3.05 -5.77
N ASP A 44 -23.71 -3.64 -5.84
CA ASP A 44 -22.80 -3.73 -4.70
C ASP A 44 -22.37 -2.34 -4.22
N ARG A 45 -22.06 -1.41 -5.14
CA ARG A 45 -21.74 -0.02 -4.80
C ARG A 45 -22.88 0.71 -4.11
N ARG A 46 -24.14 0.49 -4.55
CA ARG A 46 -25.32 1.06 -3.86
C ARG A 46 -25.47 0.52 -2.44
N ASN A 47 -25.10 -0.74 -2.22
CA ASN A 47 -25.14 -1.34 -0.88
C ASN A 47 -23.98 -0.86 0.02
N LEU A 48 -22.83 -0.53 -0.57
CA LEU A 48 -21.64 -0.03 0.14
C LEU A 48 -21.68 1.47 0.44
N VAL A 49 -22.47 2.26 -0.30
CA VAL A 49 -22.54 3.73 -0.16
C VAL A 49 -23.89 4.15 0.44
N PRO A 50 -23.90 4.60 1.71
CA PRO A 50 -25.11 5.15 2.30
C PRO A 50 -25.59 6.35 1.48
N GLY A 51 -26.82 6.30 0.97
CA GLY A 51 -27.42 7.37 0.13
C GLY A 51 -27.51 7.05 -1.36
N GLY A 52 -26.97 5.91 -1.83
CA GLY A 52 -27.12 5.45 -3.21
C GLY A 52 -25.97 5.86 -4.14
N TYR A 53 -26.12 5.56 -5.43
CA TYR A 53 -25.11 5.84 -6.45
C TYR A 53 -25.41 7.18 -7.13
N VAL A 54 -24.44 8.07 -7.08
CA VAL A 54 -24.39 9.32 -7.85
C VAL A 54 -23.25 9.22 -8.85
N GLU A 55 -23.57 9.37 -10.14
CA GLU A 55 -22.61 9.30 -11.25
C GLU A 55 -21.51 10.36 -11.08
N GLY A 56 -20.25 9.97 -11.29
CA GLY A 56 -19.08 10.81 -11.05
C GLY A 56 -18.63 10.85 -9.58
N GLU A 57 -19.52 11.20 -8.65
CA GLU A 57 -19.16 11.39 -7.24
C GLU A 57 -18.84 10.07 -6.53
N THR A 58 -19.66 9.04 -6.76
CA THR A 58 -19.48 7.73 -6.14
C THR A 58 -18.23 7.04 -6.69
N GLU A 59 -17.91 7.27 -7.96
CA GLU A 59 -16.72 6.74 -8.62
C GLU A 59 -15.45 7.38 -8.08
N LEU A 60 -15.45 8.69 -7.84
CA LEU A 60 -14.31 9.39 -7.23
C LEU A 60 -14.06 8.93 -5.80
N ARG A 61 -15.13 8.77 -5.00
CA ARG A 61 -15.04 8.31 -3.61
C ARG A 61 -14.56 6.85 -3.49
N LEU A 62 -14.95 6.00 -4.44
CA LEU A 62 -14.59 4.59 -4.47
C LEU A 62 -13.38 4.29 -5.37
N ALA A 63 -12.80 5.31 -6.01
CA ALA A 63 -11.56 5.16 -6.74
C ALA A 63 -10.49 4.64 -5.77
N PRO A 64 -9.62 3.72 -6.20
CA PRO A 64 -8.54 3.25 -5.35
C PRO A 64 -7.67 4.45 -4.96
N GLN A 65 -7.79 4.87 -3.70
CA GLN A 65 -6.96 5.88 -3.07
C GLN A 65 -5.58 5.26 -2.80
N GLY A 66 -4.84 4.97 -3.85
CA GLY A 66 -3.53 4.34 -3.77
C GLY A 66 -2.72 4.78 -4.97
N GLY A 67 -1.66 5.55 -4.71
CA GLY A 67 -0.79 6.12 -5.75
C GLY A 67 -0.41 5.10 -6.82
N GLY A 68 -0.23 5.59 -8.06
CA GLY A 68 0.06 4.76 -9.23
C GLY A 68 1.27 3.83 -9.06
N THR A 69 1.52 2.97 -10.05
CA THR A 69 2.61 1.96 -10.02
C THR A 69 3.95 2.55 -9.57
N VAL A 70 4.28 3.76 -10.03
CA VAL A 70 5.50 4.50 -9.64
C VAL A 70 5.53 4.84 -8.14
N SER A 71 4.40 5.30 -7.57
CA SER A 71 4.31 5.58 -6.14
C SER A 71 4.50 4.32 -5.31
N LYS A 72 3.92 3.18 -5.72
CA LYS A 72 4.10 1.90 -5.03
C LYS A 72 5.54 1.40 -5.09
N LEU A 73 6.25 1.65 -6.19
CA LEU A 73 7.67 1.31 -6.32
C LEU A 73 8.53 2.18 -5.39
N LEU A 74 8.28 3.49 -5.36
CA LEU A 74 8.99 4.40 -4.48
C LEU A 74 8.80 4.05 -2.99
N GLU A 75 7.58 3.68 -2.59
CA GLU A 75 7.30 3.22 -1.23
C GLU A 75 8.06 1.92 -0.89
N ARG A 76 8.21 1.00 -1.85
CA ARG A 76 9.03 -0.22 -1.65
C ARG A 76 10.50 0.11 -1.45
N GLU A 77 11.05 1.02 -2.25
CA GLU A 77 12.45 1.45 -2.13
C GLU A 77 12.71 2.17 -0.80
N ARG A 78 11.82 3.08 -0.39
CA ARG A 78 11.88 3.72 0.93
C ARG A 78 11.85 2.70 2.06
N ASN A 79 10.95 1.72 1.99
CA ASN A 79 10.84 0.67 3.01
C ASN A 79 12.10 -0.21 3.05
N ALA A 80 12.69 -0.54 1.91
CA ALA A 80 13.95 -1.29 1.85
C ALA A 80 15.09 -0.50 2.52
N ALA A 81 15.25 0.78 2.17
CA ALA A 81 16.26 1.65 2.78
C ALA A 81 16.08 1.79 4.31
N LEU A 82 14.83 1.90 4.78
CA LEU A 82 14.51 1.94 6.21
C LEU A 82 14.88 0.62 6.90
N GLN A 83 14.59 -0.53 6.29
CA GLN A 83 14.93 -1.83 6.84
C GLN A 83 16.44 -2.03 6.94
N GLU A 84 17.20 -1.62 5.92
CA GLU A 84 18.67 -1.64 5.94
C GLU A 84 19.21 -0.72 7.04
N ALA A 85 18.70 0.51 7.14
CA ALA A 85 19.11 1.43 8.19
C ALA A 85 18.83 0.85 9.60
N ILE A 86 17.68 0.20 9.82
CA ILE A 86 17.40 -0.50 11.07
C ILE A 86 18.39 -1.64 11.30
N ALA A 87 18.76 -2.41 10.27
CA ALA A 87 19.70 -3.51 10.38
C ALA A 87 21.11 -3.07 10.83
N THR A 88 21.52 -1.83 10.53
CA THR A 88 22.80 -1.27 10.99
C THR A 88 22.81 -0.84 12.46
N LEU A 89 21.64 -0.65 13.09
CA LEU A 89 21.56 -0.28 14.50
C LEU A 89 22.01 -1.42 15.42
N THR A 90 22.26 -1.11 16.69
CA THR A 90 22.58 -2.15 17.68
C THR A 90 21.37 -3.08 17.92
N LYS A 91 21.62 -4.35 18.27
CA LYS A 91 20.54 -5.34 18.52
C LYS A 91 19.50 -4.83 19.53
N THR A 92 19.94 -4.13 20.58
CA THR A 92 19.04 -3.53 21.59
C THR A 92 18.19 -2.41 20.99
N GLN A 93 18.76 -1.54 20.16
CA GLN A 93 18.00 -0.48 19.47
C GLN A 93 16.98 -1.07 18.50
N GLN A 94 17.35 -2.10 17.74
CA GLN A 94 16.45 -2.79 16.82
C GLN A 94 15.25 -3.40 17.54
N ARG A 95 15.47 -4.13 18.64
CA ARG A 95 14.37 -4.74 19.43
C ARG A 95 13.40 -3.69 19.94
N VAL A 96 13.91 -2.61 20.54
CA VAL A 96 13.08 -1.54 21.10
C VAL A 96 12.32 -0.78 20.02
N ILE A 97 12.93 -0.48 18.86
CA ILE A 97 12.23 0.15 17.73
C ILE A 97 11.13 -0.76 17.21
N ARG A 98 11.41 -2.05 16.99
CA ARG A 98 10.44 -3.02 16.48
C ARG A 98 9.25 -3.15 17.41
N ALA A 99 9.52 -3.29 18.71
CA ALA A 99 8.48 -3.37 19.73
C ALA A 99 7.59 -2.12 19.74
N TYR A 100 8.20 -0.93 19.71
CA TYR A 100 7.46 0.33 19.80
C TYR A 100 6.67 0.66 18.52
N TYR A 101 7.30 0.61 17.35
CA TYR A 101 6.71 1.10 16.09
C TYR A 101 5.97 0.03 15.28
N PHE A 102 6.43 -1.21 15.32
CA PHE A 102 5.86 -2.27 14.48
C PHE A 102 4.87 -3.15 15.25
N THR A 103 5.05 -3.26 16.57
CA THR A 103 4.17 -4.07 17.44
C THR A 103 3.21 -3.20 18.27
N GLY A 104 3.50 -1.90 18.42
CA GLY A 104 2.65 -0.97 19.18
C GLY A 104 2.82 -1.04 20.71
N TYR A 105 3.87 -1.69 21.22
CA TYR A 105 4.11 -1.74 22.67
C TYR A 105 4.46 -0.36 23.23
N THR A 106 3.95 -0.08 24.43
CA THR A 106 4.31 1.12 25.17
C THR A 106 5.74 1.01 25.73
N MET A 107 6.37 2.16 26.01
CA MET A 107 7.71 2.18 26.62
C MET A 107 7.77 1.44 27.97
N ARG A 108 6.64 1.33 28.69
CA ARG A 108 6.57 0.63 29.98
C ARG A 108 6.57 -0.88 29.77
N GLU A 109 5.75 -1.39 28.86
CA GLU A 109 5.71 -2.82 28.52
C GLU A 109 7.05 -3.31 27.96
N ILE A 110 7.71 -2.49 27.13
CA ILE A 110 9.06 -2.80 26.63
C ILE A 110 10.06 -2.86 27.77
N ALA A 111 9.96 -1.93 28.73
CA ALA A 111 10.85 -1.89 29.87
C ALA A 111 10.68 -3.12 30.77
N GLU A 112 9.44 -3.55 31.00
CA GLU A 112 9.10 -4.77 31.74
C GLU A 112 9.65 -6.02 31.02
N HIS A 113 9.46 -6.13 29.70
CA HIS A 113 9.97 -7.25 28.91
C HIS A 113 11.51 -7.35 28.87
N GLU A 114 12.21 -6.22 28.77
CA GLU A 114 13.68 -6.19 28.72
C GLU A 114 14.33 -6.08 30.12
N GLY A 115 13.53 -6.09 31.20
CA GLY A 115 14.03 -5.96 32.58
C GLY A 115 14.76 -4.65 32.85
N THR A 116 14.33 -3.55 32.22
CA THR A 116 14.97 -2.23 32.28
C THR A 116 14.00 -1.15 32.75
N SER A 117 14.46 0.11 32.81
CA SER A 117 13.59 1.24 33.17
C SER A 117 12.98 1.90 31.95
N LYS A 118 11.79 2.51 32.12
CA LYS A 118 11.14 3.34 31.07
C LYS A 118 12.09 4.42 30.52
N SER A 119 12.89 5.03 31.40
CA SER A 119 13.87 6.06 31.03
C SER A 119 14.97 5.50 30.13
N ALA A 120 15.45 4.28 30.40
CA ALA A 120 16.41 3.61 29.53
C ALA A 120 15.83 3.33 28.14
N VAL A 121 14.59 2.83 28.06
CA VAL A 121 13.88 2.62 26.78
C VAL A 121 13.74 3.93 26.00
N SER A 122 13.35 5.03 26.69
CA SER A 122 13.26 6.36 26.08
C SER A 122 14.61 6.84 25.51
N HIS A 123 15.71 6.65 26.25
CA HIS A 123 17.05 6.99 25.77
C HIS A 123 17.48 6.15 24.57
N ILE A 124 17.16 4.85 24.58
CA ILE A 124 17.41 3.94 23.46
C ILE A 124 16.65 4.43 22.22
N LEU A 125 15.34 4.71 22.34
CA LEU A 125 14.53 5.22 21.23
C LEU A 125 15.07 6.55 20.69
N LYS A 126 15.42 7.50 21.55
CA LYS A 126 16.01 8.78 21.13
C LYS A 126 17.31 8.58 20.34
N ARG A 127 18.23 7.73 20.83
CA ARG A 127 19.49 7.44 20.14
C ARG A 127 19.26 6.72 18.82
N ALA A 128 18.34 5.76 18.81
CA ALA A 128 18.03 4.98 17.62
C ALA A 128 17.42 5.87 16.52
N ARG A 129 16.47 6.75 16.87
CA ARG A 129 15.94 7.78 15.95
C ARG A 129 17.03 8.69 15.39
N LYS A 130 17.95 9.16 16.24
CA LYS A 130 19.08 10.01 15.80
C LYS A 130 19.98 9.27 14.80
N ASN A 131 20.24 8.00 15.03
CA ASN A 131 21.05 7.18 14.14
C ASN A 131 20.33 6.91 12.82
N LEU A 132 19.05 6.55 12.85
CA LEU A 132 18.25 6.36 11.64
C LEU A 132 18.19 7.64 10.80
N LYS A 133 17.97 8.81 11.43
CA LYS A 133 17.97 10.09 10.70
C LYS A 133 19.30 10.33 9.98
N LYS A 134 20.44 10.00 10.59
CA LYS A 134 21.75 10.13 9.95
C LYS A 134 21.90 9.18 8.77
N LEU A 135 21.53 7.91 8.93
CA LEU A 135 21.67 6.89 7.90
C LEU A 135 20.76 7.16 6.68
N LEU A 136 19.58 7.72 6.94
CA LEU A 136 18.59 8.01 5.90
C LEU A 136 18.76 9.39 5.28
N ALA A 137 19.48 10.32 5.93
CA ALA A 137 19.78 11.63 5.35
C ALA A 137 20.68 11.53 4.10
N ASP A 138 21.51 10.50 4.01
CA ASP A 138 22.33 10.23 2.82
C ASP A 138 21.49 9.64 1.66
N SER A 139 20.29 9.14 1.95
CA SER A 139 19.41 8.52 0.97
C SER A 139 18.49 9.58 0.35
N GLN A 140 18.68 9.89 -0.94
CA GLN A 140 17.86 10.89 -1.68
C GLN A 140 16.35 10.61 -1.73
N LEU A 141 15.91 9.48 -1.17
CA LEU A 141 14.52 9.02 -1.11
C LEU A 141 13.68 9.71 -0.02
N PHE A 142 14.35 10.45 0.86
CA PHE A 142 13.78 11.06 2.05
C PHE A 142 14.02 12.58 2.06
N SER A 143 13.10 13.34 1.47
CA SER A 143 13.18 14.81 1.49
C SER A 143 13.01 15.34 2.91
N ASP A 144 13.90 16.25 3.31
CA ASP A 144 14.00 16.84 4.65
C ASP A 144 12.64 17.30 5.19
N GLY A 145 12.14 16.62 6.23
CA GLY A 145 11.07 17.15 7.08
C GLY A 145 9.98 16.18 7.53
N GLN A 146 9.73 15.07 6.83
CA GLN A 146 8.53 14.25 7.10
C GLN A 146 8.77 12.85 7.70
N LEU A 147 10.03 12.47 7.96
CA LEU A 147 10.38 11.06 8.18
C LEU A 147 9.87 10.44 9.49
N PHE A 148 9.56 11.24 10.51
CA PHE A 148 9.22 10.71 11.83
C PHE A 148 7.93 11.23 12.44
N ASP A 149 7.40 12.36 11.98
CA ASP A 149 6.09 12.84 12.42
C ASP A 149 4.94 12.01 11.79
N ASP A 150 5.15 11.48 10.58
CA ASP A 150 4.18 10.63 9.87
C ASP A 150 4.26 9.13 10.27
N LEU A 151 5.27 8.72 11.05
CA LEU A 151 5.35 7.36 11.64
C LEU A 151 4.39 7.18 12.84
N CYS A 152 3.52 8.15 13.07
CA CYS A 152 2.51 8.19 14.11
C CYS A 152 1.26 8.90 13.58
N PRO A 153 0.60 8.36 12.53
CA PRO A 153 -0.62 7.58 12.79
C PRO A 153 -0.93 6.54 11.69
N LEU A 154 -0.36 5.33 11.74
CA LEU A 154 -0.87 4.16 11.00
C LEU A 154 -0.68 2.86 11.81
N ILE A 155 -1.23 2.87 13.03
CA ILE A 155 -1.88 1.69 13.63
C ILE A 155 -3.30 2.13 13.97
#